data_AF-A0AAV1XKQ2-F1
#
_entry.id   AF-A0AAV1XKQ2-F1
#
_cell.length_a   1.000
_cell.length_b   1.000
_cell.length_c   1.000
_cell.angle_alpha   90.00
_cell.angle_beta   90.00
_cell.angle_gamma   90.00
#
_symmetry.space_group_name_H-M   'P 1'
#
loop_
_entity.id
_entity.type
_entity.pdbx_description
1 polymer ?
#
loop_
_entity_poly.entity_id
_entity_poly.type
_entity_poly.pdbx_seq_one_letter_code
_entity_poly.pdbx_strand_id
1 'polypeptide(L)'
;MGEWRYGVWCWSLEWQRNLFDWEQKDVDDLMRCLAEVNLVQDSIDGWLWVHDKGGAYSVKNAYKVLMNELSATNGTEELVANEKQSRLSQLVQIESSH
;
A
#
# COMPACT_ATOMS: atom_id res chain seq x y z
N MET A 1 -3.78 -17.54 -20.71
CA MET A 1 -4.25 -17.56 -19.31
C MET A 1 -4.91 -18.90 -19.07
N GLY A 2 -4.65 -19.48 -17.90
CA GLY A 2 -4.75 -20.92 -17.61
C GLY A 2 -6.14 -21.56 -17.56
N GLU A 3 -6.19 -22.72 -16.91
CA GLU A 3 -7.42 -23.48 -16.70
C GLU A 3 -7.44 -24.16 -15.33
N TRP A 4 -8.65 -24.40 -14.82
CA TRP A 4 -8.84 -25.19 -13.61
C TRP A 4 -8.68 -26.68 -13.92
N ARG A 5 -7.78 -27.37 -13.20
CA ARG A 5 -7.64 -28.83 -13.24
C ARG A 5 -7.73 -29.38 -11.83
N TYR A 6 -8.72 -30.23 -11.58
CA TYR A 6 -8.92 -30.89 -10.27
C TYR A 6 -8.96 -29.93 -9.08
N GLY A 7 -9.59 -28.75 -9.25
CA GLY A 7 -9.70 -27.74 -8.18
C GLY A 7 -8.43 -26.91 -7.95
N VAL A 8 -7.43 -27.02 -8.84
CA VAL A 8 -6.22 -26.19 -8.82
C VAL A 8 -6.13 -25.39 -10.11
N TRP A 9 -5.79 -24.10 -10.02
CA TRP A 9 -5.57 -23.28 -11.19
C TRP A 9 -4.20 -23.59 -11.81
N CYS A 10 -4.20 -24.03 -13.06
CA CYS A 10 -2.98 -24.28 -13.83
C CYS A 10 -2.70 -23.11 -14.76
N TRP A 11 -1.67 -22.33 -14.45
CA TRP A 11 -1.23 -21.21 -15.28
C TRP A 11 -0.77 -21.67 -16.67
N SER A 12 -1.30 -21.04 -17.72
CA SER A 12 -0.81 -21.14 -19.10
C SER A 12 -0.59 -19.71 -19.61
N LEU A 13 0.65 -19.23 -19.51
CA LEU A 13 1.04 -17.88 -19.92
C LEU A 13 1.63 -17.96 -21.33
N GLU A 14 1.00 -17.24 -22.26
CA GLU A 14 1.45 -17.11 -23.64
C GLU A 14 1.91 -15.68 -23.87
N TRP A 15 3.11 -15.54 -24.43
CA TRP A 15 3.73 -14.24 -24.67
C TRP A 15 3.51 -13.83 -26.12
N GLN A 16 3.27 -12.53 -26.36
CA GLN A 16 3.00 -12.04 -27.73
C GLN A 16 4.22 -12.14 -28.65
N ARG A 17 5.42 -12.18 -28.08
CA ARG A 17 6.69 -12.33 -28.81
C ARG A 17 7.58 -13.32 -28.08
N ASN A 18 8.61 -13.78 -28.78
CA ASN A 18 9.70 -14.50 -28.15
C ASN A 18 10.33 -13.64 -27.07
N LEU A 19 10.58 -14.26 -25.92
CA LEU A 19 11.29 -13.66 -24.82
C LEU A 19 12.78 -13.56 -25.17
N PHE A 20 13.41 -12.49 -24.73
CA PHE A 20 14.86 -12.41 -24.73
C PHE A 20 15.44 -13.24 -23.58
N ASP A 21 16.69 -13.67 -23.70
CA ASP A 21 17.35 -14.50 -22.69
C ASP A 21 17.34 -13.87 -21.29
N TRP A 22 17.39 -12.54 -21.20
CA TRP A 22 17.32 -11.84 -19.91
C TRP A 22 15.90 -11.81 -19.31
N GLU A 23 14.85 -11.83 -20.13
CA GLU A 23 13.45 -11.87 -19.67
C GLU A 23 13.09 -13.25 -19.12
N GLN A 24 13.80 -14.30 -19.54
CA GLN A 24 13.56 -15.65 -19.06
C GLN A 24 13.71 -15.75 -17.54
N LYS A 25 14.66 -15.01 -16.95
CA LYS A 25 14.84 -14.93 -15.51
C LYS A 25 13.60 -14.32 -14.84
N ASP A 26 13.09 -13.21 -15.38
CA ASP A 26 11.92 -12.54 -14.83
C ASP A 26 10.67 -13.42 -14.91
N VAL A 27 10.53 -14.20 -15.99
CA VAL A 27 9.45 -15.18 -16.16
C VAL A 27 9.58 -16.33 -15.16
N ASP A 28 10.78 -16.84 -14.92
CA ASP A 28 10.99 -17.88 -13.91
C ASP A 28 10.64 -17.38 -12.51
N ASP A 29 11.03 -16.15 -12.17
CA ASP A 29 10.71 -15.51 -10.90
C ASP A 29 9.19 -15.27 -10.78
N LEU A 30 8.53 -14.83 -11.85
CA LEU A 30 7.07 -14.71 -11.91
C LEU A 30 6.39 -16.07 -11.68
N MET A 31 6.85 -17.15 -12.34
CA MET A 31 6.25 -18.47 -12.18
C MET A 31 6.40 -19.01 -10.75
N ARG A 32 7.50 -18.69 -10.06
CA ARG A 32 7.66 -19.01 -8.63
C ARG A 32 6.64 -18.27 -7.77
N CYS A 33 6.49 -16.96 -7.98
CA CYS A 33 5.49 -16.16 -7.27
C CYS A 33 4.07 -16.69 -7.51
N LEU A 34 3.73 -17.04 -8.75
CA LEU A 34 2.42 -17.57 -9.11
C LEU A 34 2.13 -18.96 -8.54
N ALA A 35 3.16 -19.76 -8.26
CA ALA A 35 3.01 -21.07 -7.61
C ALA A 35 2.60 -20.96 -6.13
N GLU A 36 2.87 -19.83 -5.49
CA GLU A 36 2.47 -19.56 -4.10
C GLU A 36 1.04 -18.99 -4.00
N VAL A 37 0.44 -18.59 -5.13
CA VAL A 37 -0.91 -18.03 -5.18
C VAL A 37 -1.95 -19.13 -5.17
N ASN A 38 -2.74 -19.19 -4.10
CA ASN A 38 -3.92 -20.06 -4.01
C ASN A 38 -5.16 -19.31 -4.50
N LEU A 39 -5.56 -19.57 -5.74
CA LEU A 39 -6.84 -19.09 -6.24
C LEU A 39 -7.98 -19.92 -5.66
N VAL A 40 -9.13 -19.29 -5.46
CA VAL A 40 -10.35 -19.94 -4.97
C VAL A 40 -11.33 -20.03 -6.13
N GLN A 41 -11.77 -21.26 -6.42
CA GLN A 41 -12.79 -21.49 -7.43
C GLN A 41 -14.12 -20.87 -6.97
N ASP A 42 -14.86 -20.26 -7.90
CA ASP A 42 -16.15 -19.61 -7.66
C ASP A 42 -16.12 -18.40 -6.70
N SER A 43 -14.93 -17.88 -6.35
CA SER A 43 -14.80 -16.56 -5.73
C SER A 43 -14.79 -15.47 -6.79
N ILE A 44 -15.56 -14.41 -6.59
CA ILE A 44 -15.52 -13.22 -7.44
C ILE A 44 -14.34 -12.35 -7.01
N ASP A 45 -13.54 -11.91 -7.98
CA ASP A 45 -12.48 -10.95 -7.73
C ASP A 45 -13.05 -9.63 -7.18
N GLY A 46 -12.39 -9.08 -6.17
CA GLY A 46 -12.85 -7.88 -5.49
C GLY A 46 -11.71 -7.07 -4.90
N TRP A 47 -11.99 -5.80 -4.66
CA TRP A 47 -11.09 -4.92 -3.92
C TRP A 47 -11.19 -5.20 -2.43
N LEU A 48 -10.05 -5.48 -1.80
CA LEU A 48 -9.95 -5.63 -0.36
C LEU A 48 -9.70 -4.26 0.27
N TRP A 49 -10.58 -3.84 1.18
CA TRP A 49 -10.36 -2.69 2.03
C TRP A 49 -9.55 -3.09 3.26
N VAL A 50 -8.25 -2.77 3.27
CA VAL A 50 -7.30 -3.19 4.32
C VAL A 50 -7.63 -2.69 5.73
N HIS A 51 -8.46 -1.64 5.84
CA HIS A 51 -8.89 -1.09 7.14
C HIS A 51 -10.21 -1.70 7.64
N ASP A 52 -10.70 -2.77 7.01
CA ASP A 52 -11.80 -3.59 7.50
C ASP A 52 -11.40 -5.06 7.55
N LYS A 53 -11.72 -5.74 8.66
CA LYS A 53 -11.36 -7.15 8.85
C LYS A 53 -12.12 -8.09 7.90
N GLY A 54 -13.31 -7.70 7.47
CA GLY A 54 -14.06 -8.41 6.44
C GLY A 54 -13.65 -8.00 5.02
N GLY A 55 -12.71 -7.06 4.88
CA GLY A 55 -12.22 -6.59 3.59
C GLY A 55 -13.20 -5.68 2.85
N ALA A 56 -14.33 -5.33 3.45
CA ALA A 56 -15.38 -4.59 2.78
C ALA A 56 -15.16 -3.08 2.91
N TYR A 57 -15.21 -2.38 1.78
CA TYR A 57 -15.23 -0.92 1.79
C TYR A 57 -16.57 -0.39 2.29
N SER A 58 -16.53 0.65 3.14
CA SER A 58 -17.70 1.49 3.40
C SER A 58 -17.28 2.94 3.60
N VAL A 59 -18.12 3.87 3.14
CA VAL A 59 -17.88 5.33 3.28
C VAL A 59 -17.63 5.71 4.74
N LYS A 60 -18.37 5.11 5.67
CA LYS A 60 -18.22 5.34 7.11
C LYS A 60 -16.86 4.90 7.64
N ASN A 61 -16.38 3.71 7.25
CA ASN A 61 -15.07 3.23 7.68
C ASN A 61 -13.96 4.10 7.06
N ALA A 62 -14.05 4.40 5.77
CA ALA A 62 -13.10 5.26 5.07
C ALA A 62 -12.97 6.65 5.73
N TYR A 63 -14.09 7.28 6.08
CA TYR A 63 -14.05 8.58 6.75
C TYR A 63 -13.37 8.51 8.13
N LYS A 64 -13.59 7.44 8.89
CA LYS A 64 -12.91 7.24 10.18
C LYS A 64 -11.40 7.08 10.01
N VAL A 65 -10.96 6.33 9.00
CA VAL A 65 -9.54 6.15 8.68
C VAL A 65 -8.91 7.51 8.38
N LEU A 66 -9.53 8.28 7.49
CA LEU A 66 -9.05 9.62 7.12
C LEU A 66 -8.99 10.57 8.32
N MET A 67 -10.00 10.58 9.19
CA MET A 67 -9.99 11.43 10.37
C MET A 67 -8.89 11.05 11.37
N ASN A 68 -8.63 9.75 11.54
CA ASN A 68 -7.55 9.27 12.39
C ASN A 68 -6.18 9.70 11.83
N GLU A 69 -5.98 9.56 10.52
CA GLU A 69 -4.74 10.00 9.85
C GLU A 69 -4.52 11.51 10.01
N LEU A 70 -5.56 12.32 9.79
CA LEU A 70 -5.48 13.76 10.00
C LEU A 70 -5.21 14.13 11.47
N SER A 71 -5.80 13.41 12.43
CA SER A 71 -5.52 13.65 13.85
C SER A 71 -4.09 13.28 14.24
N ALA A 72 -3.51 12.27 13.59
CA ALA A 72 -2.11 11.89 13.79
C ALA A 72 -1.14 12.93 13.20
N THR A 73 -1.51 13.57 12.08
CA THR A 73 -0.69 14.63 11.47
C THR A 73 -0.84 15.99 12.16
N ASN A 74 -2.01 16.30 12.74
CA ASN A 74 -2.19 17.53 13.51
C ASN A 74 -1.28 17.57 14.74
N GLY A 75 -0.96 16.41 15.34
CA GLY A 75 0.05 16.31 16.39
C GLY A 75 1.47 16.69 15.91
N THR A 76 1.80 16.46 14.64
CA THR A 76 3.09 16.85 14.07
C THR A 76 3.15 18.33 13.66
N GLU A 77 2.04 18.90 13.17
CA GLU A 77 1.96 20.33 12.85
C GLU A 77 2.05 21.21 14.11
N GLU A 78 1.43 20.79 15.21
CA GLU A 78 1.51 21.49 16.50
C GLU A 78 2.93 21.44 17.11
N LEU A 79 3.64 20.32 16.97
CA LEU A 79 5.04 20.19 17.39
C LEU A 79 5.99 21.06 16.55
N VAL A 80 5.80 21.11 15.22
CA VAL A 80 6.60 21.96 14.32
C VAL A 80 6.31 23.45 14.56
N ALA A 81 5.05 23.81 14.81
CA ALA A 81 4.67 25.17 15.17
C ALA A 81 5.29 25.60 16.50
N ASN A 82 5.28 24.73 17.52
CA ASN A 82 5.88 24.98 18.83
C ASN A 82 7.41 25.11 18.75
N GLU A 83 8.10 24.30 17.94
CA GLU A 83 9.55 24.41 17.74
C GLU A 83 9.93 25.72 17.03
N LYS A 84 9.17 26.12 16.02
CA LYS A 84 9.35 27.42 15.35
C LYS A 84 9.11 28.59 16.30
N GLN A 85 8.05 28.54 17.11
CA GLN A 85 7.76 29.55 18.13
C GLN A 85 8.91 29.65 19.15
N SER A 86 9.42 28.52 19.63
CA SER A 86 10.55 28.47 20.57
C SER A 86 11.83 29.07 19.99
N ARG A 87 12.13 28.82 18.71
CA ARG A 87 13.30 29.41 18.02
C ARG A 87 13.15 30.92 17.82
N LEU A 88 11.94 31.39 17.50
CA LEU A 88 11.68 32.82 17.38
C LEU A 88 11.81 33.53 18.73
N SER A 89 11.34 32.92 19.82
CA SER A 89 11.52 33.46 21.17
C SER A 89 12.99 33.55 21.57
N GLN A 90 13.81 32.55 21.21
CA GLN A 90 15.26 32.59 21.47
C GLN A 90 15.98 33.70 20.68
N LEU A 91 15.63 33.92 19.42
CA LEU A 91 16.22 34.98 18.60
C LEU A 91 15.89 36.38 19.14
N VAL A 92 14.65 36.60 19.56
CA VAL A 92 14.20 37.88 20.13
C VAL A 92 14.91 38.21 21.45
N GLN A 93 15.25 37.21 22.26
CA GLN A 93 16.04 37.42 23.50
C GLN A 93 17.50 37.77 23.23
N ILE A 94 18.08 37.24 22.14
CA ILE A 94 19.44 37.55 21.72
C ILE A 94 19.53 38.99 21.21
N GLU A 95 18.54 39.45 20.44
CA GLU A 95 18.50 40.82 19.89
C GLU A 95 18.22 41.89 20.96
N SER A 96 17.55 41.52 22.05
CA SER A 96 17.22 42.45 23.16
C SER A 96 18.35 42.60 24.19
N SER A 97 19.41 41.80 24.10
CA SER A 97 20.53 41.81 25.04
C SER A 97 21.74 42.60 24.55
N HIS A 98 21.59 43.43 23.51
CA HIS A 98 22.67 44.21 22.90
C HIS A 98 22.43 45.71 22.93
#